data_AF-A0AB38YU64-F1
#
_entry.id   AF-A0AB38YU64-F1
#
_cell.length_a   1.000
_cell.length_b   1.000
_cell.length_c   1.000
_cell.angle_alpha   90.00
_cell.angle_beta   90.00
_cell.angle_gamma   90.00
#
_symmetry.space_group_name_H-M   'P 1'
#
loop_
_entity.id
_entity.type
_entity.pdbx_description
1 polymer ?
#
loop_
_entity_poly.entity_id
_entity_poly.type
_entity_poly.pdbx_seq_one_letter_code
_entity_poly.pdbx_strand_id
1 'polypeptide(L)'
;MGTNISGMIFKCSSDQDDIENLVHKWIKDEDSFFDQQSTIRIEFLNNNLILIHNHEIFESAKNNPKLWEKLLLNLKESKWTVFFKCVDSFESFSYIIYQNRKEIRKVIQYQGSNLYQTGQPLNCEKSWLNFTIFYERESYTDGSYKTERYEIPDLNDESNPDIQYHKYYYIIEKSLSFYHHYLARALLVEVLQYHLGFDIIDSDYNTSQSLIINCEDIPNFKRTLKQAQEGCIKAQNQLASMYLNGLDVTQNMSLALFWYEKTASQNDPEGELNLGKLYLNGLGIEKNYELGLTWIKKSVKQNYPDAYFTLAELYEKGHIVQKDIQQALIFYKKAANLRHATSAYRLGQIFELGQGVILDLKLAKRFYHQAASNFSSEAKNRLDILDQLTNK
;
A
#
# COMPACT_ATOMS: atom_id res chain seq x y z
N MET A 1 25.72 4.60 -5.12
CA MET A 1 24.70 4.65 -6.18
C MET A 1 23.48 5.29 -5.58
N GLY A 2 23.02 6.36 -6.21
CA GLY A 2 21.97 7.18 -5.67
C GLY A 2 20.59 6.54 -5.75
N THR A 3 19.77 6.67 -4.72
CA THR A 3 18.42 6.11 -4.64
C THR A 3 17.43 7.09 -5.26
N ASN A 4 17.01 6.85 -6.50
CA ASN A 4 15.92 7.60 -7.13
C ASN A 4 14.66 7.51 -6.26
N ILE A 5 14.19 8.64 -5.73
CA ILE A 5 12.95 8.69 -4.95
C ILE A 5 11.84 9.18 -5.87
N SER A 6 10.81 8.35 -6.05
CA SER A 6 9.66 8.71 -6.86
C SER A 6 8.40 8.05 -6.33
N GLY A 7 7.28 8.70 -6.54
CA GLY A 7 6.06 8.31 -5.89
C GLY A 7 4.92 9.30 -6.04
N MET A 8 3.95 9.15 -5.16
CA MET A 8 2.74 9.95 -5.11
C MET A 8 2.40 10.30 -3.66
N ILE A 9 1.91 11.51 -3.45
CA ILE A 9 1.43 11.99 -2.17
C ILE A 9 0.03 12.59 -2.30
N PHE A 10 -0.83 12.27 -1.33
CA PHE A 10 -2.19 12.78 -1.24
C PHE A 10 -2.72 12.72 0.19
N LYS A 11 -3.76 13.51 0.46
CA LYS A 11 -4.48 13.44 1.73
C LYS A 11 -5.65 12.48 1.61
N CYS A 12 -5.85 11.61 2.59
CA CYS A 12 -6.99 10.73 2.67
C CYS A 12 -7.36 10.44 4.13
N SER A 13 -8.66 10.38 4.41
CA SER A 13 -9.25 10.00 5.70
C SER A 13 -9.66 8.53 5.77
N SER A 14 -9.39 7.78 4.69
CA SER A 14 -9.64 6.35 4.61
C SER A 14 -8.73 5.53 5.51
N ASP A 15 -9.21 4.35 5.90
CA ASP A 15 -8.40 3.35 6.60
C ASP A 15 -7.34 2.71 5.67
N GLN A 16 -6.45 1.92 6.27
CA GLN A 16 -5.36 1.26 5.54
C GLN A 16 -5.88 0.33 4.43
N ASP A 17 -7.00 -0.37 4.67
CA ASP A 17 -7.57 -1.34 3.73
C ASP A 17 -8.11 -0.64 2.48
N ASP A 18 -8.78 0.50 2.62
CA ASP A 18 -9.24 1.34 1.51
C ASP A 18 -8.06 1.77 0.60
N ILE A 19 -6.91 2.11 1.21
CA ILE A 19 -5.71 2.58 0.50
C ILE A 19 -5.01 1.43 -0.22
N GLU A 20 -4.91 0.27 0.42
CA GLU A 20 -4.40 -0.93 -0.20
C GLU A 20 -5.26 -1.34 -1.41
N ASN A 21 -6.58 -1.38 -1.24
CA ASN A 21 -7.53 -1.68 -2.33
C ASN A 21 -7.41 -0.70 -3.50
N LEU A 22 -7.17 0.59 -3.22
CA LEU A 22 -6.96 1.60 -4.25
C LEU A 22 -5.69 1.32 -5.06
N VAL A 23 -4.58 0.99 -4.39
CA VAL A 23 -3.31 0.66 -5.05
C VAL A 23 -3.44 -0.61 -5.90
N HIS A 24 -4.10 -1.65 -5.38
CA HIS A 24 -4.41 -2.87 -6.14
C HIS A 24 -5.19 -2.55 -7.42
N LYS A 25 -6.18 -1.66 -7.34
CA LYS A 25 -6.97 -1.23 -8.50
C LYS A 25 -6.13 -0.48 -9.53
N TRP A 26 -5.22 0.40 -9.10
CA TRP A 26 -4.33 1.12 -10.01
C TRP A 26 -3.42 0.18 -10.77
N ILE A 27 -2.78 -0.76 -10.08
CA ILE A 27 -1.86 -1.72 -10.71
C ILE A 27 -2.60 -2.59 -11.72
N LYS A 28 -3.82 -2.99 -11.38
CA LYS A 28 -4.70 -3.73 -12.29
C LYS A 28 -5.07 -2.94 -13.55
N ASP A 29 -5.43 -1.66 -13.40
CA ASP A 29 -5.82 -0.81 -14.53
C ASP A 29 -4.60 -0.43 -15.41
N GLU A 30 -3.37 -0.59 -14.92
CA GLU A 30 -2.11 -0.21 -15.59
C GLU A 30 -1.03 -1.29 -15.59
N ASP A 31 -1.43 -2.56 -15.70
CA ASP A 31 -0.56 -3.74 -15.63
C ASP A 31 0.69 -3.69 -16.53
N SER A 32 0.66 -2.96 -17.63
CA SER A 32 1.82 -2.82 -18.52
C SER A 32 2.95 -1.95 -17.96
N PHE A 33 2.70 -1.15 -16.93
CA PHE A 33 3.67 -0.20 -16.35
C PHE A 33 4.37 -0.73 -15.11
N PHE A 34 3.80 -1.70 -14.40
CA PHE A 34 4.36 -2.22 -13.17
C PHE A 34 5.23 -3.46 -13.43
N ASP A 35 6.53 -3.37 -13.09
CA ASP A 35 7.44 -4.51 -13.09
C ASP A 35 7.01 -5.51 -12.00
N GLN A 36 7.17 -6.78 -12.31
CA GLN A 36 6.80 -7.89 -11.43
C GLN A 36 7.64 -7.92 -10.14
N GLN A 37 8.84 -7.33 -10.18
CA GLN A 37 9.72 -7.23 -9.01
C GLN A 37 9.55 -5.89 -8.25
N SER A 38 8.68 -5.01 -8.73
CA SER A 38 8.48 -3.72 -8.09
C SER A 38 7.77 -3.87 -6.76
N THR A 39 8.23 -3.06 -5.81
CA THR A 39 7.63 -2.93 -4.49
C THR A 39 7.04 -1.54 -4.37
N ILE A 40 5.88 -1.46 -3.73
CA ILE A 40 5.20 -0.22 -3.43
C ILE A 40 5.21 -0.05 -1.92
N ARG A 41 5.92 0.96 -1.44
CA ARG A 41 5.95 1.31 -0.02
C ARG A 41 4.99 2.45 0.25
N ILE A 42 4.05 2.26 1.16
CA ILE A 42 3.07 3.24 1.59
C ILE A 42 3.44 3.68 3.01
N GLU A 43 3.53 4.99 3.24
CA GLU A 43 3.81 5.59 4.54
C GLU A 43 2.64 6.48 4.94
N PHE A 44 2.22 6.33 6.19
CA PHE A 44 1.12 7.10 6.78
C PHE A 44 1.69 8.19 7.69
N LEU A 45 1.51 9.46 7.29
CA LEU A 45 1.99 10.65 7.97
C LEU A 45 0.80 11.36 8.66
N ASN A 46 0.92 11.63 9.97
CA ASN A 46 -0.05 12.38 10.78
C ASN A 46 -1.53 12.02 10.56
N ASN A 47 -1.82 10.71 10.49
CA ASN A 47 -3.14 10.08 10.38
C ASN A 47 -3.99 10.41 9.15
N ASN A 48 -3.53 11.24 8.20
CA ASN A 48 -4.31 11.56 6.99
C ASN A 48 -3.49 11.84 5.73
N LEU A 49 -2.15 11.93 5.82
CA LEU A 49 -1.30 12.18 4.66
C LEU A 49 -0.63 10.87 4.26
N ILE A 50 -0.73 10.50 2.99
CA ILE A 50 -0.28 9.19 2.49
C ILE A 50 0.79 9.44 1.45
N LEU A 51 1.94 8.82 1.67
CA LEU A 51 3.08 8.84 0.76
C LEU A 51 3.31 7.45 0.19
N ILE A 52 3.21 7.32 -1.13
CA ILE A 52 3.41 6.06 -1.85
C ILE A 52 4.71 6.18 -2.63
N HIS A 53 5.70 5.36 -2.30
CA HIS A 53 6.98 5.25 -2.99
C HIS A 53 6.90 4.14 -4.03
N ASN A 54 6.87 4.52 -5.31
CA ASN A 54 7.01 3.63 -6.46
C ASN A 54 7.27 4.47 -7.72
N HIS A 55 8.28 4.06 -8.49
CA HIS A 55 8.71 4.80 -9.68
C HIS A 55 7.70 4.73 -10.84
N GLU A 56 7.05 3.59 -10.98
CA GLU A 56 6.15 3.29 -12.10
C GLU A 56 4.85 4.07 -11.99
N ILE A 57 4.36 4.31 -10.77
CA ILE A 57 3.22 5.21 -10.51
C ILE A 57 3.48 6.60 -11.11
N PHE A 58 4.68 7.15 -10.90
CA PHE A 58 5.03 8.46 -11.44
C PHE A 58 5.10 8.45 -12.98
N GLU A 59 5.84 7.49 -13.56
CA GLU A 59 5.97 7.41 -15.02
C GLU A 59 4.62 7.12 -15.68
N SER A 60 3.77 6.34 -15.02
CA SER A 60 2.42 6.10 -15.47
C SER A 60 1.58 7.38 -15.47
N ALA A 61 1.54 8.12 -14.36
CA ALA A 61 0.81 9.39 -14.25
C ALA A 61 1.27 10.41 -15.30
N LYS A 62 2.56 10.43 -15.57
CA LYS A 62 3.16 11.25 -16.63
C LYS A 62 2.69 10.86 -18.02
N ASN A 63 2.59 9.56 -18.32
CA ASN A 63 2.28 9.06 -19.65
C ASN A 63 0.77 8.98 -19.93
N ASN A 64 -0.07 8.77 -18.89
CA ASN A 64 -1.51 8.54 -19.02
C ASN A 64 -2.36 9.50 -18.16
N PRO A 65 -2.25 10.83 -18.33
CA PRO A 65 -2.89 11.77 -17.41
C PRO A 65 -4.42 11.63 -17.32
N LYS A 66 -5.10 11.28 -18.42
CA LYS A 66 -6.55 11.03 -18.47
C LYS A 66 -6.99 9.81 -17.66
N LEU A 67 -6.16 8.76 -17.64
CA LEU A 67 -6.44 7.58 -16.83
C LEU A 67 -6.34 7.94 -15.35
N TRP A 68 -5.33 8.70 -14.97
CA TRP A 68 -5.17 9.18 -13.61
C TRP A 68 -6.29 10.15 -13.17
N GLU A 69 -6.78 11.03 -14.04
CA GLU A 69 -8.00 11.81 -13.74
C GLU A 69 -9.20 10.91 -13.34
N LYS A 70 -9.37 9.77 -14.02
CA LYS A 70 -10.42 8.79 -13.71
C LYS A 70 -10.10 8.01 -12.43
N LEU A 71 -8.87 7.55 -12.26
CA LEU A 71 -8.43 6.76 -11.11
C LEU A 71 -8.54 7.54 -9.79
N LEU A 72 -8.21 8.83 -9.82
CA LEU A 72 -8.32 9.75 -8.68
C LEU A 72 -9.78 10.05 -8.28
N LEU A 73 -10.78 9.73 -9.10
CA LEU A 73 -12.20 9.79 -8.69
C LEU A 73 -12.51 8.87 -7.51
N ASN A 74 -11.75 7.78 -7.36
CA ASN A 74 -11.96 6.79 -6.30
C ASN A 74 -11.38 7.22 -4.95
N LEU A 75 -10.56 8.28 -4.90
CA LEU A 75 -10.04 8.82 -3.64
C LEU A 75 -11.16 9.52 -2.86
N LYS A 76 -11.39 9.07 -1.61
CA LYS A 76 -12.23 9.78 -0.65
C LYS A 76 -11.51 11.05 -0.19
N GLU A 77 -12.20 12.19 -0.31
CA GLU A 77 -11.83 13.50 0.24
C GLU A 77 -10.54 14.18 -0.28
N SER A 78 -9.77 13.52 -1.15
CA SER A 78 -8.57 14.11 -1.72
C SER A 78 -8.91 15.18 -2.76
N LYS A 79 -8.84 16.45 -2.36
CA LYS A 79 -8.90 17.59 -3.29
C LYS A 79 -7.64 17.65 -4.16
N TRP A 80 -6.55 17.03 -3.72
CA TRP A 80 -5.24 17.24 -4.30
C TRP A 80 -4.35 16.00 -4.29
N THR A 81 -3.62 15.77 -5.37
CA THR A 81 -2.67 14.65 -5.49
C THR A 81 -1.44 15.10 -6.23
N VAL A 82 -0.26 14.74 -5.74
CA VAL A 82 1.01 15.10 -6.36
C VAL A 82 1.82 13.86 -6.66
N PHE A 83 2.27 13.74 -7.90
CA PHE A 83 3.21 12.74 -8.35
C PHE A 83 4.58 13.40 -8.45
N PHE A 84 5.64 12.75 -7.97
CA PHE A 84 6.99 13.30 -8.02
C PHE A 84 8.04 12.25 -8.37
N LYS A 85 9.13 12.71 -8.97
CA LYS A 85 10.35 11.96 -9.23
C LYS A 85 11.56 12.85 -9.01
N CYS A 86 12.45 12.39 -8.13
CA CYS A 86 13.76 12.96 -7.87
C CYS A 86 14.81 11.94 -8.28
N VAL A 87 15.73 12.35 -9.15
CA VAL A 87 16.86 11.52 -9.59
C VAL A 87 18.12 12.06 -8.93
N ASP A 88 19.01 11.18 -8.50
CA ASP A 88 20.27 11.51 -7.79
C ASP A 88 21.33 12.18 -8.68
N SER A 89 20.92 12.82 -9.78
CA SER A 89 21.75 13.73 -10.55
C SER A 89 21.35 15.16 -10.18
N PHE A 90 22.34 16.01 -9.92
CA PHE A 90 22.23 17.41 -9.46
C PHE A 90 21.30 18.34 -10.29
N GLU A 91 20.61 17.82 -11.31
CA GLU A 91 19.96 18.60 -12.35
C GLU A 91 18.60 18.08 -12.82
N SER A 92 18.02 17.01 -12.24
CA SER A 92 16.74 16.48 -12.75
C SER A 92 15.71 16.11 -11.67
N PHE A 93 14.59 16.83 -11.71
CA PHE A 93 13.39 16.53 -10.94
C PHE A 93 12.15 16.70 -11.81
N SER A 94 11.07 16.06 -11.42
CA SER A 94 9.80 16.22 -12.11
C SER A 94 8.64 15.99 -11.16
N TYR A 95 7.55 16.72 -11.37
CA TYR A 95 6.33 16.54 -10.59
C TYR A 95 5.08 16.90 -11.39
N ILE A 96 3.94 16.37 -10.95
CA ILE A 96 2.61 16.61 -11.54
C ILE A 96 1.63 16.85 -10.40
N ILE A 97 0.83 17.92 -10.49
CA ILE A 97 -0.17 18.29 -9.48
C ILE A 97 -1.56 18.16 -10.09
N TYR A 98 -2.41 17.42 -9.40
CA TYR A 98 -3.84 17.32 -9.66
C TYR A 98 -4.61 18.09 -8.59
N GLN A 99 -5.53 18.96 -9.02
CA GLN A 99 -6.50 19.64 -8.16
C GLN A 99 -7.92 19.33 -8.63
N ASN A 100 -8.80 18.96 -7.70
CA ASN A 100 -10.17 18.53 -8.02
C ASN A 100 -10.18 17.48 -9.14
N ARG A 101 -9.17 16.59 -9.12
CA ARG A 101 -9.00 15.46 -10.05
C ARG A 101 -8.71 15.87 -11.50
N LYS A 102 -8.23 17.10 -11.71
CA LYS A 102 -7.71 17.58 -12.99
C LYS A 102 -6.25 17.93 -12.86
N GLU A 103 -5.45 17.59 -13.87
CA GLU A 103 -4.07 18.05 -13.93
C GLU A 103 -4.06 19.57 -14.04
N ILE A 104 -3.38 20.24 -13.10
CA ILE A 104 -3.26 21.71 -13.12
C ILE A 104 -1.82 22.17 -13.33
N ARG A 105 -0.83 21.30 -13.09
CA ARG A 105 0.59 21.64 -13.22
C ARG A 105 1.42 20.39 -13.50
N LYS A 106 2.38 20.51 -14.41
CA LYS A 106 3.37 19.47 -14.73
C LYS A 106 4.72 20.14 -14.96
N VAL A 107 5.76 19.65 -14.28
CA VAL A 107 7.14 20.12 -14.41
C VAL A 107 8.03 18.92 -14.70
N ILE A 108 8.83 19.03 -15.76
CA ILE A 108 9.77 18.00 -16.18
C ILE A 108 11.10 18.66 -16.46
N GLN A 109 12.09 18.39 -15.60
CA GLN A 109 13.45 18.90 -15.75
C GLN A 109 14.40 17.74 -16.10
N TYR A 110 15.06 17.85 -17.25
CA TYR A 110 16.15 16.97 -17.66
C TYR A 110 17.41 17.81 -17.89
N GLN A 111 18.58 17.22 -17.62
CA GLN A 111 19.92 17.83 -17.80
C GLN A 111 19.94 18.88 -18.92
N GLY A 112 20.17 20.14 -18.54
CA GLY A 112 20.38 21.25 -19.46
C GLY A 112 19.17 21.83 -20.21
N SER A 113 17.93 21.37 -19.99
CA SER A 113 16.76 22.05 -20.57
C SER A 113 15.47 21.88 -19.75
N ASN A 114 14.89 23.01 -19.34
CA ASN A 114 13.55 23.10 -18.75
C ASN A 114 12.54 23.50 -19.83
N LEU A 115 11.47 22.72 -19.97
CA LEU A 115 10.27 23.05 -20.72
C LEU A 115 9.13 23.31 -19.74
N TYR A 116 8.88 24.57 -19.43
CA TYR A 116 7.62 25.04 -18.84
C TYR A 116 6.47 24.83 -19.82
N GLN A 117 5.31 24.40 -19.34
CA GLN A 117 4.04 24.77 -19.96
C GLN A 117 3.04 25.26 -18.89
N THR A 118 3.02 26.60 -18.75
CA THR A 118 2.02 27.53 -18.17
C THR A 118 1.77 27.46 -16.65
N GLY A 119 2.14 28.41 -15.78
CA GLY A 119 2.63 29.80 -15.84
C GLY A 119 1.83 30.62 -14.80
N GLN A 120 2.28 31.03 -13.61
CA GLN A 120 3.59 31.38 -13.04
C GLN A 120 3.70 30.92 -11.55
N PRO A 121 4.91 30.63 -11.02
CA PRO A 121 5.18 30.56 -9.58
C PRO A 121 5.99 31.77 -9.07
N LEU A 122 5.74 32.25 -7.83
CA LEU A 122 6.52 33.32 -7.19
C LEU A 122 6.90 33.02 -5.72
N ASN A 123 8.19 33.22 -5.48
CA ASN A 123 9.05 33.47 -4.30
C ASN A 123 8.91 32.70 -2.98
N CYS A 124 9.95 31.88 -2.73
CA CYS A 124 10.23 31.14 -1.50
C CYS A 124 11.17 31.94 -0.59
N GLU A 125 10.79 32.26 0.63
CA GLU A 125 11.70 32.86 1.62
C GLU A 125 12.75 31.84 2.09
N LYS A 126 14.01 32.25 2.01
CA LYS A 126 15.21 31.39 1.93
C LYS A 126 15.77 30.87 3.25
N SER A 127 15.31 31.33 4.40
CA SER A 127 16.13 31.24 5.63
C SER A 127 16.28 29.82 6.21
N TRP A 128 15.49 28.84 5.76
CA TRP A 128 15.51 27.46 6.27
C TRP A 128 16.16 26.46 5.31
N LEU A 129 16.45 26.91 4.09
CA LEU A 129 17.01 26.09 3.01
C LEU A 129 18.55 26.23 3.09
N ASN A 130 19.25 25.14 3.46
CA ASN A 130 20.72 25.07 3.48
C ASN A 130 21.33 25.02 2.07
N PHE A 131 20.92 25.95 1.22
CA PHE A 131 21.31 26.05 -0.18
C PHE A 131 22.02 27.39 -0.39
N THR A 132 23.06 27.35 -1.21
CA THR A 132 23.65 28.53 -1.82
C THR A 132 23.01 28.75 -3.18
N ILE A 133 22.57 29.98 -3.45
CA ILE A 133 22.12 30.37 -4.78
C ILE A 133 23.28 31.08 -5.47
N PHE A 134 23.54 30.77 -6.73
CA PHE A 134 24.55 31.43 -7.54
C PHE A 134 23.91 32.08 -8.76
N TYR A 135 24.53 33.12 -9.31
CA TYR A 135 24.28 33.60 -10.67
C TYR A 135 25.55 33.54 -11.49
N GLU A 136 25.39 33.46 -12.82
CA GLU A 136 26.50 33.57 -13.75
C GLU A 136 26.44 34.89 -14.52
N ARG A 137 27.58 35.58 -14.55
CA ARG A 137 27.79 36.80 -15.31
C ARG A 137 28.72 36.50 -16.47
N GLU A 138 28.29 36.83 -17.68
CA GLU A 138 29.16 36.83 -18.85
C GLU A 138 29.74 38.22 -19.04
N SER A 139 31.07 38.32 -19.07
CA SER A 139 31.79 39.53 -19.45
C SER A 139 32.61 39.26 -20.70
N TYR A 140 32.56 40.18 -21.65
CA TYR A 140 33.37 40.09 -22.86
C TYR A 140 34.60 40.96 -22.68
N THR A 141 35.77 40.33 -22.57
CA THR A 141 37.07 41.02 -22.41
C THR A 141 38.09 40.33 -23.32
N ASP A 142 38.92 41.13 -23.99
CA ASP A 142 40.00 40.67 -24.88
C ASP A 142 39.59 39.63 -25.93
N GLY A 143 38.44 39.84 -26.59
CA GLY A 143 38.00 38.99 -27.69
C GLY A 143 37.40 37.65 -27.28
N SER A 144 37.20 37.41 -25.98
CA SER A 144 36.66 36.16 -25.45
C SER A 144 35.54 36.41 -24.44
N TYR A 145 34.54 35.52 -24.44
CA TYR A 145 33.51 35.49 -23.41
C TYR A 145 34.04 34.79 -22.17
N LYS A 146 33.98 35.46 -21.04
CA LYS A 146 34.35 34.91 -19.75
C LYS A 146 33.12 34.87 -18.85
N THR A 147 32.76 33.66 -18.42
CA THR A 147 31.64 33.42 -17.50
C THR A 147 32.19 33.28 -16.08
N GLU A 148 31.66 34.08 -15.16
CA GLU A 148 32.05 34.10 -13.75
C GLU A 148 30.81 33.85 -12.88
N ARG A 149 30.94 32.98 -11.86
CA ARG A 149 29.85 32.56 -10.98
C ARG A 149 29.97 33.23 -9.61
N TYR A 150 28.86 33.75 -9.10
CA TYR A 150 28.79 34.55 -7.87
C TYR A 150 27.66 34.05 -6.95
N GLU A 151 27.91 33.92 -5.64
CA GLU A 151 26.92 33.52 -4.62
C GLU A 151 26.00 34.71 -4.25
N ILE A 152 24.69 34.44 -4.11
CA ILE A 152 23.64 35.39 -3.75
C ILE A 152 23.22 35.17 -2.29
N PRO A 153 23.58 36.08 -1.38
CA PRO A 153 23.17 36.01 0.03
C PRO A 153 21.65 36.17 0.20
N ASP A 154 21.03 37.12 -0.52
CA ASP A 154 19.60 37.45 -0.46
C ASP A 154 19.07 37.82 -1.86
N LEU A 155 17.92 37.27 -2.28
CA LEU A 155 17.31 37.57 -3.60
C LEU A 155 16.55 38.90 -3.59
N ASN A 156 16.19 39.43 -2.41
CA ASN A 156 15.43 40.66 -2.27
C ASN A 156 16.30 41.89 -2.02
N ASP A 157 17.63 41.73 -2.06
CA ASP A 157 18.57 42.85 -1.91
C ASP A 157 18.59 43.67 -3.21
N GLU A 158 17.63 44.58 -3.34
CA GLU A 158 17.54 45.55 -4.44
C GLU A 158 18.76 46.49 -4.52
N SER A 159 19.65 46.48 -3.50
CA SER A 159 20.91 47.22 -3.52
C SER A 159 22.03 46.49 -4.25
N ASN A 160 21.82 45.22 -4.64
CA ASN A 160 22.79 44.45 -5.44
C ASN A 160 22.84 44.99 -6.88
N PRO A 161 23.93 45.67 -7.29
CA PRO A 161 24.02 46.34 -8.58
C PRO A 161 24.05 45.37 -9.77
N ASP A 162 24.25 44.07 -9.52
CA ASP A 162 24.37 43.03 -10.54
C ASP A 162 23.02 42.41 -10.95
N ILE A 163 21.91 42.77 -10.28
CA ILE A 163 20.55 42.22 -10.58
C ILE A 163 20.16 42.33 -12.05
N GLN A 164 20.53 43.43 -12.70
CA GLN A 164 20.25 43.67 -14.13
C GLN A 164 21.06 42.81 -15.11
N TYR A 165 22.10 42.12 -14.62
CA TYR A 165 22.99 41.26 -15.41
C TYR A 165 22.81 39.76 -15.10
N HIS A 166 21.89 39.41 -14.20
CA HIS A 166 21.57 38.02 -13.85
C HIS A 166 20.86 37.33 -15.03
N LYS A 167 21.61 36.61 -15.87
CA LYS A 167 21.01 35.80 -16.96
C LYS A 167 20.49 34.45 -16.46
N TYR A 168 21.16 33.85 -15.47
CA TYR A 168 20.86 32.49 -14.98
C TYR A 168 21.03 32.39 -13.46
N TYR A 169 20.09 31.73 -12.78
CA TYR A 169 20.17 31.39 -11.36
C TYR A 169 20.39 29.88 -11.17
N TYR A 170 21.27 29.52 -10.25
CA TYR A 170 21.59 28.15 -9.86
C TYR A 170 21.36 27.97 -8.37
N ILE A 171 20.78 26.85 -7.93
CA ILE A 171 20.59 26.52 -6.51
C ILE A 171 21.44 25.29 -6.21
N ILE A 172 22.38 25.40 -5.28
CA ILE A 172 23.34 24.34 -4.93
C ILE A 172 23.29 24.12 -3.42
N GLU A 173 23.19 22.86 -2.98
CA GLU A 173 23.16 22.51 -1.55
C GLU A 173 24.53 22.68 -0.88
N LYS A 174 24.57 23.26 0.34
CA LYS A 174 25.83 23.56 1.04
C LYS A 174 26.55 22.33 1.63
N SER A 175 25.91 21.16 1.73
CA SER A 175 26.51 19.96 2.32
C SER A 175 26.26 18.67 1.53
N LEU A 176 27.30 18.21 0.84
CA LEU A 176 27.34 17.02 -0.04
C LEU A 176 27.27 15.64 0.66
N SER A 177 26.77 15.52 1.90
CA SER A 177 26.97 14.29 2.70
C SER A 177 25.73 13.50 3.12
N PHE A 178 24.50 14.01 2.97
CA PHE A 178 23.29 13.24 3.31
C PHE A 178 22.21 13.35 2.23
N TYR A 179 21.74 12.18 1.83
CA TYR A 179 20.95 11.87 0.64
C TYR A 179 19.59 12.57 0.58
N HIS A 180 19.27 13.14 -0.59
CA HIS A 180 18.01 13.09 -1.39
C HIS A 180 16.64 13.37 -0.74
N HIS A 181 16.55 13.53 0.58
CA HIS A 181 15.33 13.85 1.30
C HIS A 181 14.95 15.33 1.20
N TYR A 182 15.91 16.23 0.98
CA TYR A 182 15.66 17.68 1.05
C TYR A 182 14.93 18.26 -0.16
N LEU A 183 15.15 17.77 -1.39
CA LEU A 183 14.40 18.23 -2.57
C LEU A 183 12.98 17.66 -2.59
N ALA A 184 12.83 16.37 -2.26
CA ALA A 184 11.51 15.77 -2.02
C ALA A 184 10.77 16.53 -0.91
N ARG A 185 11.45 16.88 0.20
CA ARG A 185 10.91 17.74 1.27
C ARG A 185 10.58 19.16 0.80
N ALA A 186 11.41 19.78 -0.03
CA ALA A 186 11.15 21.12 -0.56
C ALA A 186 9.92 21.13 -1.49
N LEU A 187 9.78 20.11 -2.34
CA LEU A 187 8.58 19.90 -3.15
C LEU A 187 7.36 19.63 -2.27
N LEU A 188 7.50 18.80 -1.23
CA LEU A 188 6.46 18.53 -0.24
C LEU A 188 6.02 19.82 0.47
N VAL A 189 6.95 20.65 0.95
CA VAL A 189 6.67 21.93 1.62
C VAL A 189 6.04 22.93 0.64
N GLU A 190 6.57 23.08 -0.59
CA GLU A 190 5.97 23.94 -1.62
C GLU A 190 4.52 23.53 -1.90
N VAL A 191 4.30 22.23 -2.11
CA VAL A 191 2.97 21.67 -2.37
C VAL A 191 2.05 21.87 -1.17
N LEU A 192 2.45 21.41 0.02
CA LEU A 192 1.63 21.40 1.21
C LEU A 192 1.26 22.81 1.67
N GLN A 193 2.21 23.75 1.63
CA GLN A 193 1.99 25.12 2.10
C GLN A 193 1.25 25.97 1.07
N TYR A 194 1.73 26.03 -0.18
CA TYR A 194 1.23 27.00 -1.16
C TYR A 194 0.04 26.49 -1.98
N HIS A 195 -0.05 25.19 -2.22
CA HIS A 195 -1.14 24.61 -3.00
C HIS A 195 -2.20 23.95 -2.12
N LEU A 196 -1.81 23.36 -0.99
CA LEU A 196 -2.74 22.61 -0.13
C LEU A 196 -3.20 23.38 1.13
N GLY A 197 -2.53 24.47 1.51
CA GLY A 197 -2.89 25.33 2.64
C GLY A 197 -2.61 24.71 4.01
N PHE A 198 -1.60 23.85 4.13
CA PHE A 198 -1.17 23.24 5.38
C PHE A 198 0.01 23.99 6.00
N ASP A 199 -0.09 24.30 7.30
CA ASP A 199 1.05 24.69 8.13
C ASP A 199 1.71 23.42 8.69
N ILE A 200 2.88 23.04 8.17
CA ILE A 200 3.60 21.82 8.57
C ILE A 200 5.00 22.19 9.05
N ILE A 201 5.43 21.58 10.16
CA ILE A 201 6.76 21.78 10.76
C ILE A 201 7.55 20.47 10.58
N ASP A 202 8.86 20.55 10.29
CA ASP A 202 9.72 19.40 9.93
C ASP A 202 9.74 18.25 10.98
N SER A 203 9.36 18.53 12.23
CA SER A 203 9.20 17.53 13.31
C SER A 203 8.01 16.57 13.12
N ASP A 204 7.11 16.87 12.19
CA ASP A 204 5.86 16.15 11.95
C ASP A 204 6.05 14.89 11.07
N TYR A 205 7.25 14.65 10.57
CA TYR A 205 7.60 13.54 9.67
C TYR A 205 8.01 12.23 10.39
N ASN A 206 7.61 12.04 11.64
CA ASN A 206 7.84 10.76 12.32
C ASN A 206 6.89 9.68 11.78
N THR A 207 7.40 8.84 10.88
CA THR A 207 6.66 7.69 10.34
C THR A 207 6.46 6.63 11.42
N SER A 208 5.22 6.50 11.90
CA SER A 208 4.84 5.49 12.89
C SER A 208 4.37 4.18 12.22
N GLN A 209 3.94 4.24 10.96
CA GLN A 209 3.28 3.15 10.25
C GLN A 209 3.64 3.16 8.74
N SER A 210 4.02 2.00 8.22
CA SER A 210 4.31 1.77 6.79
C SER A 210 3.81 0.40 6.33
N LEU A 211 3.29 0.34 5.11
CA LEU A 211 2.87 -0.89 4.42
C LEU A 211 3.77 -1.12 3.20
N ILE A 212 4.09 -2.37 2.88
CA ILE A 212 4.79 -2.75 1.65
C ILE A 212 3.88 -3.69 0.88
N ILE A 213 3.58 -3.34 -0.38
CA ILE A 213 2.85 -4.17 -1.33
C ILE A 213 3.83 -4.62 -2.39
N ASN A 214 4.01 -5.93 -2.57
CA ASN A 214 4.78 -6.44 -3.69
C ASN A 214 3.86 -6.60 -4.89
N CYS A 215 4.22 -6.05 -6.05
CA CYS A 215 3.40 -6.15 -7.25
C CYS A 215 3.18 -7.61 -7.70
N GLU A 216 4.07 -8.53 -7.34
CA GLU A 216 3.90 -9.97 -7.58
C GLU A 216 2.74 -10.61 -6.81
N ASP A 217 2.36 -10.05 -5.67
CA ASP A 217 1.27 -10.58 -4.83
C ASP A 217 -0.12 -10.18 -5.39
N ILE A 218 -0.16 -9.26 -6.35
CA ILE A 218 -1.39 -8.73 -6.94
C ILE A 218 -1.90 -9.68 -8.01
N PRO A 219 -3.14 -10.20 -7.89
CA PRO A 219 -3.70 -11.10 -8.89
C PRO A 219 -3.89 -10.42 -10.24
N ASN A 220 -3.23 -10.95 -11.27
CA ASN A 220 -3.42 -10.58 -12.68
C ASN A 220 -3.92 -11.78 -13.46
N PHE A 221 -5.07 -11.68 -14.13
CA PHE A 221 -5.70 -12.84 -14.73
C PHE A 221 -4.82 -13.52 -15.79
N LYS A 222 -4.21 -12.76 -16.71
CA LYS A 222 -3.42 -13.34 -17.80
C LYS A 222 -2.19 -14.07 -17.26
N ARG A 223 -1.51 -13.48 -16.28
CA ARG A 223 -0.33 -14.07 -15.63
C ARG A 223 -0.72 -15.30 -14.82
N THR A 224 -1.72 -15.19 -13.97
CA THR A 224 -2.21 -16.29 -13.13
C THR A 224 -2.69 -17.45 -14.01
N LEU A 225 -3.39 -17.17 -15.12
CA LEU A 225 -3.79 -18.18 -16.10
C LEU A 225 -2.58 -18.93 -16.69
N LYS A 226 -1.56 -18.21 -17.14
CA LYS A 226 -0.33 -18.82 -17.69
C LYS A 226 0.36 -19.73 -16.66
N GLN A 227 0.60 -19.23 -15.45
CA GLN A 227 1.24 -19.99 -14.38
C GLN A 227 0.41 -21.20 -13.93
N ALA A 228 -0.92 -21.05 -13.90
CA ALA A 228 -1.84 -22.13 -13.57
C ALA A 228 -1.83 -23.26 -14.62
N GLN A 229 -1.73 -22.88 -15.91
CA GLN A 229 -1.55 -23.81 -17.03
C GLN A 229 -0.21 -24.54 -16.97
N GLU A 230 0.86 -23.86 -16.53
CA GLU A 230 2.19 -24.44 -16.31
C GLU A 230 2.26 -25.36 -15.08
N GLY A 231 1.21 -25.41 -14.26
CA GLY A 231 1.10 -26.34 -13.12
C GLY A 231 1.39 -25.73 -11.75
N CYS A 232 1.59 -24.41 -11.64
CA CYS A 232 1.81 -23.77 -10.36
C CYS A 232 0.55 -23.84 -9.47
N ILE A 233 0.61 -24.61 -8.38
CA ILE A 233 -0.51 -24.85 -7.45
C ILE A 233 -1.06 -23.52 -6.88
N LYS A 234 -0.17 -22.61 -6.44
CA LYS A 234 -0.56 -21.30 -5.92
C LYS A 234 -1.36 -20.49 -6.95
N ALA A 235 -0.90 -20.47 -8.20
CA ALA A 235 -1.59 -19.79 -9.29
C ALA A 235 -2.94 -20.45 -9.62
N GLN A 236 -3.05 -21.78 -9.50
CA GLN A 236 -4.32 -22.48 -9.71
C GLN A 236 -5.34 -22.15 -8.62
N ASN A 237 -4.94 -22.11 -7.34
CA ASN A 237 -5.81 -21.66 -6.23
C ASN A 237 -6.25 -20.21 -6.44
N GLN A 238 -5.31 -19.34 -6.81
CA GLN A 238 -5.60 -17.94 -7.10
C GLN A 238 -6.58 -17.80 -8.27
N LEU A 239 -6.36 -18.53 -9.37
CA LEU A 239 -7.25 -18.52 -10.54
C LEU A 239 -8.66 -19.01 -10.20
N ALA A 240 -8.75 -20.05 -9.37
CA ALA A 240 -10.04 -20.54 -8.87
C ALA A 240 -10.76 -19.46 -8.06
N SER A 241 -10.06 -18.75 -7.17
CA SER A 241 -10.59 -17.62 -6.41
C SER A 241 -11.01 -16.45 -7.31
N MET A 242 -10.24 -16.16 -8.35
CA MET A 242 -10.57 -15.11 -9.32
C MET A 242 -11.90 -15.42 -10.03
N TYR A 243 -12.09 -16.65 -10.51
CA TYR A 243 -13.36 -17.08 -11.09
C TYR A 243 -14.51 -17.15 -10.07
N LEU A 244 -14.23 -17.55 -8.83
CA LEU A 244 -15.24 -17.62 -7.77
C LEU A 244 -15.78 -16.23 -7.41
N ASN A 245 -14.91 -15.23 -7.34
CA ASN A 245 -15.24 -13.89 -6.85
C ASN A 245 -15.44 -12.86 -7.97
N GLY A 246 -15.17 -13.22 -9.23
CA GLY A 246 -15.20 -12.28 -10.36
C GLY A 246 -14.07 -11.24 -10.31
N LEU A 247 -12.91 -11.62 -9.76
CA LEU A 247 -11.76 -10.72 -9.67
C LEU A 247 -11.03 -10.73 -11.01
N ASP A 248 -11.11 -9.64 -11.76
CA ASP A 248 -10.45 -9.48 -13.08
C ASP A 248 -11.02 -10.33 -14.21
N VAL A 249 -11.99 -11.20 -13.89
CA VAL A 249 -12.75 -12.01 -14.84
C VAL A 249 -14.23 -11.98 -14.48
N THR A 250 -15.08 -12.33 -15.42
CA THR A 250 -16.47 -12.63 -15.10
C THR A 250 -16.53 -13.84 -14.16
N GLN A 251 -17.34 -13.74 -13.13
CA GLN A 251 -17.57 -14.84 -12.19
C GLN A 251 -18.00 -16.09 -12.95
N ASN A 252 -17.35 -17.22 -12.68
CA ASN A 252 -17.63 -18.50 -13.32
C ASN A 252 -17.39 -19.67 -12.35
N MET A 253 -18.48 -20.17 -11.77
CA MET A 253 -18.41 -21.20 -10.74
C MET A 253 -17.89 -22.55 -11.27
N SER A 254 -18.18 -22.88 -12.53
CA SER A 254 -17.69 -24.12 -13.14
C SER A 254 -16.17 -24.09 -13.32
N LEU A 255 -15.60 -22.93 -13.71
CA LEU A 255 -14.15 -22.77 -13.80
C LEU A 255 -13.49 -22.70 -12.43
N ALA A 256 -14.12 -22.05 -11.44
CA ALA A 256 -13.64 -22.07 -10.06
C ALA A 256 -13.58 -23.51 -9.51
N LEU A 257 -14.66 -24.29 -9.71
CA LEU A 257 -14.70 -25.71 -9.34
C LEU A 257 -13.57 -26.48 -10.02
N PHE A 258 -13.44 -26.37 -11.34
CA PHE A 258 -12.40 -27.08 -12.11
C PHE A 258 -10.99 -26.82 -11.55
N TRP A 259 -10.65 -25.56 -11.26
CA TRP A 259 -9.32 -25.22 -10.75
C TRP A 259 -9.12 -25.67 -9.30
N TYR A 260 -10.12 -25.57 -8.43
CA TYR A 260 -10.02 -26.12 -7.06
C TYR A 260 -9.96 -27.66 -7.04
N GLU A 261 -10.67 -28.35 -7.93
CA GLU A 261 -10.52 -29.80 -8.10
C GLU A 261 -9.10 -30.15 -8.53
N LYS A 262 -8.53 -29.38 -9.47
CA LYS A 262 -7.15 -29.57 -9.93
C LYS A 262 -6.14 -29.38 -8.80
N THR A 263 -6.27 -28.37 -7.94
CA THR A 263 -5.36 -28.19 -6.81
C THR A 263 -5.56 -29.24 -5.72
N ALA A 264 -6.80 -29.57 -5.39
CA ALA A 264 -7.11 -30.65 -4.45
C ALA A 264 -6.59 -32.02 -4.91
N SER A 265 -6.57 -32.28 -6.23
CA SER A 265 -6.00 -33.50 -6.82
C SER A 265 -4.49 -33.61 -6.65
N GLN A 266 -3.81 -32.46 -6.51
CA GLN A 266 -2.38 -32.38 -6.20
C GLN A 266 -2.09 -32.44 -4.70
N ASN A 267 -3.09 -32.76 -3.88
CA ASN A 267 -3.03 -32.79 -2.41
C ASN A 267 -2.66 -31.44 -1.77
N ASP A 268 -2.99 -30.33 -2.42
CA ASP A 268 -2.80 -29.01 -1.83
C ASP A 268 -3.84 -28.74 -0.74
N PRO A 269 -3.46 -28.49 0.52
CA PRO A 269 -4.41 -28.34 1.62
C PRO A 269 -5.30 -27.10 1.50
N GLU A 270 -4.82 -26.03 0.88
CA GLU A 270 -5.62 -24.82 0.64
C GLU A 270 -6.71 -25.10 -0.41
N GLY A 271 -6.34 -25.74 -1.52
CA GLY A 271 -7.25 -26.20 -2.56
C GLY A 271 -8.31 -27.16 -2.04
N GLU A 272 -7.90 -28.14 -1.21
CA GLU A 272 -8.83 -29.06 -0.53
C GLU A 272 -9.80 -28.32 0.39
N LEU A 273 -9.32 -27.35 1.18
CA LEU A 273 -10.20 -26.54 2.03
C LEU A 273 -11.21 -25.75 1.20
N ASN A 274 -10.75 -25.08 0.15
CA ASN A 274 -11.59 -24.23 -0.69
C ASN A 274 -12.61 -25.03 -1.49
N LEU A 275 -12.23 -26.19 -2.02
CA LEU A 275 -13.16 -27.14 -2.64
C LEU A 275 -14.21 -27.61 -1.63
N GLY A 276 -13.79 -27.92 -0.41
CA GLY A 276 -14.69 -28.27 0.67
C GLY A 276 -15.73 -27.19 0.96
N LYS A 277 -15.29 -25.93 1.12
CA LYS A 277 -16.17 -24.76 1.32
C LYS A 277 -17.13 -24.56 0.14
N LEU A 278 -16.68 -24.80 -1.10
CA LEU A 278 -17.52 -24.66 -2.29
C LEU A 278 -18.71 -25.63 -2.26
N TYR A 279 -18.48 -26.90 -1.91
CA TYR A 279 -19.55 -27.89 -1.75
C TYR A 279 -20.47 -27.63 -0.56
N LEU A 280 -19.95 -27.10 0.56
CA LEU A 280 -20.79 -26.74 1.71
C LEU A 280 -21.72 -25.57 1.39
N ASN A 281 -21.23 -24.56 0.67
CA ASN A 281 -21.98 -23.33 0.41
C ASN A 281 -22.89 -23.44 -0.82
N GLY A 282 -22.60 -24.33 -1.78
CA GLY A 282 -23.41 -24.53 -2.98
C GLY A 282 -23.45 -23.31 -3.89
N LEU A 283 -22.35 -22.56 -3.97
CA LEU A 283 -22.26 -21.35 -4.79
C LEU A 283 -22.10 -21.74 -6.26
N GLY A 284 -23.23 -21.88 -6.96
CA GLY A 284 -23.30 -22.25 -8.39
C GLY A 284 -22.99 -23.72 -8.70
N ILE A 285 -22.86 -24.56 -7.67
CA ILE A 285 -22.83 -26.02 -7.74
C ILE A 285 -23.81 -26.58 -6.71
N GLU A 286 -24.25 -27.82 -6.89
CA GLU A 286 -25.14 -28.47 -5.93
C GLU A 286 -24.44 -28.63 -4.56
N LYS A 287 -25.16 -28.31 -3.48
CA LYS A 287 -24.65 -28.47 -2.12
C LYS A 287 -24.40 -29.95 -1.84
N ASN A 288 -23.22 -30.27 -1.33
CA ASN A 288 -22.91 -31.60 -0.86
C ASN A 288 -22.13 -31.52 0.46
N TYR A 289 -22.86 -31.65 1.58
CA TYR A 289 -22.29 -31.53 2.92
C TYR A 289 -21.28 -32.64 3.24
N GLU A 290 -21.54 -33.87 2.78
CA GLU A 290 -20.66 -35.02 3.02
C GLU A 290 -19.33 -34.86 2.27
N LEU A 291 -19.40 -34.49 0.98
CA LEU A 291 -18.22 -34.26 0.16
C LEU A 291 -17.43 -33.04 0.65
N GLY A 292 -18.12 -31.95 0.99
CA GLY A 292 -17.49 -30.75 1.55
C GLY A 292 -16.75 -31.04 2.86
N LEU A 293 -17.37 -31.79 3.77
CA LEU A 293 -16.73 -32.21 5.01
C LEU A 293 -15.55 -33.16 4.78
N THR A 294 -15.63 -34.03 3.78
CA THR A 294 -14.56 -34.96 3.41
C THR A 294 -13.31 -34.21 2.98
N TRP A 295 -13.46 -33.21 2.12
CA TRP A 295 -12.35 -32.36 1.67
C TRP A 295 -11.74 -31.52 2.81
N ILE A 296 -12.57 -30.91 3.65
CA ILE A 296 -12.08 -30.17 4.83
C ILE A 296 -11.30 -31.09 5.77
N LYS A 297 -11.80 -32.30 6.04
CA LYS A 297 -11.09 -33.29 6.86
C LYS A 297 -9.77 -33.74 6.24
N LYS A 298 -9.68 -33.79 4.89
CA LYS A 298 -8.43 -34.09 4.18
C LYS A 298 -7.40 -32.98 4.43
N SER A 299 -7.78 -31.71 4.28
CA SER A 299 -6.91 -30.56 4.57
C SER A 299 -6.48 -30.51 6.05
N VAL A 300 -7.38 -30.83 6.98
CA VAL A 300 -7.07 -30.96 8.41
C VAL A 300 -5.99 -32.03 8.68
N LYS A 301 -6.00 -33.17 7.98
CA LYS A 301 -4.96 -34.21 8.15
C LYS A 301 -3.57 -33.72 7.74
N GLN A 302 -3.51 -32.67 6.92
CA GLN A 302 -2.26 -32.01 6.51
C GLN A 302 -1.82 -30.90 7.48
N ASN A 303 -2.52 -30.72 8.60
CA ASN A 303 -2.30 -29.66 9.59
C ASN A 303 -2.49 -28.23 9.07
N TYR A 304 -3.40 -28.03 8.12
CA TYR A 304 -3.67 -26.69 7.60
C TYR A 304 -4.49 -25.85 8.61
N PRO A 305 -3.98 -24.67 9.08
CA PRO A 305 -4.62 -23.92 10.16
C PRO A 305 -6.04 -23.45 9.85
N ASP A 306 -6.28 -22.97 8.63
CA ASP A 306 -7.62 -22.50 8.21
C ASP A 306 -8.62 -23.65 8.12
N ALA A 307 -8.16 -24.87 7.82
CA ALA A 307 -9.03 -26.04 7.79
C ALA A 307 -9.41 -26.48 9.20
N TYR A 308 -8.47 -26.41 10.16
CA TYR A 308 -8.78 -26.59 11.57
C TYR A 308 -9.81 -25.57 12.07
N PHE A 309 -9.63 -24.29 11.73
CA PHE A 309 -10.59 -23.24 12.06
C PHE A 309 -11.98 -23.52 11.46
N THR A 310 -12.03 -23.84 10.16
CA THR A 310 -13.29 -24.12 9.46
C THR A 310 -14.00 -25.33 10.08
N LEU A 311 -13.28 -26.41 10.37
CA LEU A 311 -13.87 -27.58 11.00
C LEU A 311 -14.37 -27.28 12.42
N ALA A 312 -13.65 -26.44 13.18
CA ALA A 312 -14.09 -25.98 14.50
C ALA A 312 -15.42 -25.22 14.42
N GLU A 313 -15.57 -24.29 13.47
CA GLU A 313 -16.81 -23.55 13.25
C GLU A 313 -17.99 -24.48 12.92
N LEU A 314 -17.75 -25.55 12.15
CA LEU A 314 -18.79 -26.53 11.81
C LEU A 314 -19.32 -27.24 13.08
N TYR A 315 -18.41 -27.66 13.97
CA TYR A 315 -18.78 -28.27 15.25
C TYR A 315 -19.41 -27.27 16.23
N GLU A 316 -18.98 -26.02 16.22
CA GLU A 316 -19.56 -24.98 17.08
C GLU A 316 -20.99 -24.63 16.69
N LYS A 317 -21.25 -24.44 15.38
CA LYS A 317 -22.57 -24.05 14.85
C LYS A 317 -23.54 -25.23 14.81
N GLY A 318 -23.06 -26.43 14.49
CA GLY A 318 -23.86 -27.64 14.51
C GLY A 318 -24.85 -27.82 13.35
N HIS A 319 -24.71 -27.05 12.27
CA HIS A 319 -25.65 -27.09 11.12
C HIS A 319 -25.36 -28.23 10.13
N ILE A 320 -24.10 -28.66 10.04
CA ILE A 320 -23.62 -29.67 9.08
C ILE A 320 -23.16 -30.94 9.80
N VAL A 321 -22.54 -30.79 10.97
CA VAL A 321 -22.19 -31.87 11.89
C VAL A 321 -22.94 -31.65 13.20
N GLN A 322 -23.13 -32.69 14.00
CA GLN A 322 -23.73 -32.53 15.33
C GLN A 322 -22.91 -31.53 16.15
N LYS A 323 -23.60 -30.57 16.77
CA LYS A 323 -22.95 -29.55 17.61
C LYS A 323 -22.12 -30.19 18.73
N ASP A 324 -20.85 -29.82 18.81
CA ASP A 324 -19.91 -30.28 19.83
C ASP A 324 -18.87 -29.18 20.12
N ILE A 325 -19.12 -28.42 21.18
CA ILE A 325 -18.23 -27.33 21.61
C ILE A 325 -16.86 -27.86 22.04
N GLN A 326 -16.77 -29.07 22.61
CA GLN A 326 -15.50 -29.62 23.06
C GLN A 326 -14.61 -29.98 21.87
N GLN A 327 -15.18 -30.56 20.81
CA GLN A 327 -14.46 -30.78 19.55
C GLN A 327 -14.06 -29.46 18.89
N ALA A 328 -14.96 -28.46 18.85
CA ALA A 328 -14.63 -27.14 18.32
C ALA A 328 -13.42 -26.52 19.04
N LEU A 329 -13.39 -26.57 20.38
CA LEU A 329 -12.27 -26.08 21.18
C LEU A 329 -10.96 -26.79 20.87
N ILE A 330 -10.97 -28.11 20.66
CA ILE A 330 -9.78 -28.87 20.28
C ILE A 330 -9.23 -28.36 18.95
N PHE A 331 -10.09 -28.20 17.94
CA PHE A 331 -9.67 -27.75 16.61
C PHE A 331 -9.24 -26.28 16.60
N TYR A 332 -9.95 -25.38 17.30
CA TYR A 332 -9.52 -24.00 17.47
C TYR A 332 -8.15 -23.92 18.14
N LYS A 333 -7.90 -24.71 19.19
CA LYS A 333 -6.58 -24.74 19.87
C LYS A 333 -5.48 -25.22 18.92
N LYS A 334 -5.74 -26.24 18.11
CA LYS A 334 -4.77 -26.71 17.10
C LYS A 334 -4.42 -25.61 16.09
N ALA A 335 -5.42 -24.91 15.56
CA ALA A 335 -5.19 -23.78 14.65
C ALA A 335 -4.43 -22.63 15.34
N ALA A 336 -4.81 -22.25 16.56
CA ALA A 336 -4.16 -21.19 17.32
C ALA A 336 -2.68 -21.52 17.61
N ASN A 337 -2.36 -22.77 17.94
CA ASN A 337 -0.98 -23.23 18.12
C ASN A 337 -0.13 -23.10 16.85
N LEU A 338 -0.77 -23.15 15.68
CA LEU A 338 -0.17 -22.88 14.38
C LEU A 338 -0.23 -21.38 14.00
N ARG A 339 -0.34 -20.50 15.00
CA ARG A 339 -0.38 -19.03 14.86
C ARG A 339 -1.58 -18.47 14.09
N HIS A 340 -2.67 -19.23 13.97
CA HIS A 340 -3.90 -18.72 13.36
C HIS A 340 -4.60 -17.71 14.30
N ALA A 341 -4.46 -16.42 14.00
CA ALA A 341 -4.91 -15.32 14.85
C ALA A 341 -6.43 -15.37 15.12
N THR A 342 -7.24 -15.64 14.11
CA THR A 342 -8.71 -15.70 14.23
C THR A 342 -9.16 -16.83 15.16
N SER A 343 -8.46 -17.98 15.15
CA SER A 343 -8.76 -19.08 16.08
C SER A 343 -8.40 -18.71 17.51
N ALA A 344 -7.25 -18.06 17.72
CA ALA A 344 -6.86 -17.56 19.04
C ALA A 344 -7.88 -16.53 19.53
N TYR A 345 -8.30 -15.60 18.67
CA TYR A 345 -9.31 -14.61 19.02
C TYR A 345 -10.65 -15.27 19.40
N ARG A 346 -11.13 -16.25 18.61
CA ARG A 346 -12.35 -17.01 18.93
C ARG A 346 -12.25 -17.76 20.26
N LEU A 347 -11.10 -18.38 20.56
CA LEU A 347 -10.88 -18.99 21.89
C LEU A 347 -10.98 -17.94 23.00
N GLY A 348 -10.40 -16.76 22.80
CA GLY A 348 -10.55 -15.62 23.69
C GLY A 348 -12.01 -15.32 23.99
N GLN A 349 -12.84 -15.20 22.95
CA GLN A 349 -14.28 -14.94 23.07
C GLN A 349 -15.02 -16.06 23.81
N ILE A 350 -14.72 -17.32 23.50
CA ILE A 350 -15.38 -18.47 24.15
C ILE A 350 -15.10 -18.49 25.66
N PHE A 351 -13.86 -18.27 26.08
CA PHE A 351 -13.51 -18.23 27.50
C PHE A 351 -13.97 -16.95 28.21
N GLU A 352 -14.04 -15.83 27.50
CA GLU A 352 -14.57 -14.58 28.05
C GLU A 352 -16.07 -14.68 28.34
N LEU A 353 -16.82 -15.29 27.42
CA LEU A 353 -18.28 -15.39 27.49
C LEU A 353 -18.78 -16.68 28.17
N GLY A 354 -17.89 -17.62 28.48
CA GLY A 354 -18.26 -18.93 29.03
C GLY A 354 -19.11 -19.78 28.08
N GLN A 355 -18.86 -19.69 26.76
CA GLN A 355 -19.68 -20.36 25.75
C GLN A 355 -19.37 -21.86 25.69
N GLY A 356 -20.11 -22.66 26.48
CA GLY A 356 -19.91 -24.10 26.58
C GLY A 356 -18.65 -24.51 27.37
N VAL A 357 -18.06 -23.55 28.09
CA VAL A 357 -16.96 -23.72 29.04
C VAL A 357 -17.19 -22.87 30.27
N ILE A 358 -16.48 -23.14 31.35
CA ILE A 358 -16.41 -22.23 32.49
C ILE A 358 -15.72 -20.95 32.02
N LEU A 359 -16.34 -19.81 32.31
CA LEU A 359 -15.78 -18.49 32.03
C LEU A 359 -14.41 -18.35 32.71
N ASP A 360 -13.40 -17.95 31.94
CA ASP A 360 -12.03 -17.77 32.40
C ASP A 360 -11.38 -16.56 31.70
N LEU A 361 -11.47 -15.40 32.35
CA LEU A 361 -10.92 -14.15 31.82
C LEU A 361 -9.39 -14.18 31.69
N LYS A 362 -8.69 -14.96 32.52
CA LYS A 362 -7.22 -15.06 32.45
C LYS A 362 -6.82 -15.83 31.20
N LEU A 363 -7.51 -16.93 30.91
CA LEU A 363 -7.30 -17.71 29.70
C LEU A 363 -7.75 -16.95 28.45
N ALA A 364 -8.86 -16.20 28.54
CA ALA A 364 -9.32 -15.32 27.47
C ALA A 364 -8.25 -14.27 27.11
N LYS A 365 -7.71 -13.54 28.09
CA LYS A 365 -6.62 -12.56 27.88
C LYS A 365 -5.40 -13.21 27.22
N ARG A 366 -4.99 -14.41 27.65
CA ARG A 366 -3.87 -15.14 27.02
C ARG A 366 -4.09 -15.37 25.52
N PHE A 367 -5.29 -15.82 25.15
CA PHE A 367 -5.62 -16.05 23.75
C PHE A 367 -5.76 -14.75 22.95
N TYR A 368 -6.28 -13.67 23.55
CA TYR A 368 -6.29 -12.36 22.90
C TYR A 368 -4.86 -11.80 22.69
N HIS A 369 -3.95 -11.95 23.65
CA HIS A 369 -2.54 -11.60 23.44
C HIS A 369 -1.92 -12.38 22.29
N GLN A 370 -2.20 -13.69 22.21
CA GLN A 370 -1.73 -14.54 21.11
C GLN A 370 -2.31 -14.11 19.75
N ALA A 371 -3.56 -13.65 19.69
CA ALA A 371 -4.16 -13.10 18.47
C ALA A 371 -3.56 -11.74 18.09
N ALA A 372 -3.36 -10.85 19.07
CA ALA A 372 -2.78 -9.52 18.88
C ALA A 372 -1.32 -9.57 18.42
N SER A 373 -0.53 -10.55 18.89
CA SER A 373 0.84 -10.78 18.43
C SER A 373 0.92 -11.26 16.98
N ASN A 374 -0.19 -11.77 16.43
CA ASN A 374 -0.33 -12.18 15.04
C ASN A 374 -1.23 -11.20 14.26
N PHE A 375 -1.13 -9.91 14.59
CA PHE A 375 -1.69 -8.78 13.83
C PHE A 375 -3.22 -8.60 13.85
N SER A 376 -3.97 -9.20 14.80
CA SER A 376 -5.39 -8.82 14.98
C SER A 376 -5.51 -7.49 15.75
N SER A 377 -6.02 -6.46 15.08
CA SER A 377 -6.33 -5.15 15.69
C SER A 377 -7.52 -5.26 16.65
N GLU A 378 -8.49 -6.12 16.36
CA GLU A 378 -9.65 -6.40 17.20
C GLU A 378 -9.23 -7.02 18.54
N ALA A 379 -8.25 -7.92 18.51
CA ALA A 379 -7.70 -8.53 19.72
C ALA A 379 -7.03 -7.49 20.63
N LYS A 380 -6.31 -6.51 20.07
CA LYS A 380 -5.72 -5.40 20.83
C LYS A 380 -6.80 -4.55 21.50
N ASN A 381 -7.79 -4.12 20.72
CA ASN A 381 -8.92 -3.33 21.25
C ASN A 381 -9.67 -4.08 22.37
N ARG A 382 -9.84 -5.40 22.23
CA ARG A 382 -10.53 -6.19 23.26
C ARG A 382 -9.71 -6.35 24.54
N LEU A 383 -8.37 -6.44 24.44
CA LEU A 383 -7.48 -6.44 25.60
C LEU A 383 -7.59 -5.14 26.39
N ASP A 384 -7.57 -4.00 25.71
CA ASP A 384 -7.68 -2.69 26.36
C ASP A 384 -8.99 -2.56 27.16
N ILE A 385 -10.10 -3.03 26.59
CA ILE A 385 -11.41 -3.09 27.28
C ILE A 385 -11.34 -3.99 28.51
N LEU A 386 -10.76 -5.19 28.39
CA LEU A 386 -10.66 -6.14 29.50
C LEU A 386 -9.76 -5.63 30.63
N ASP A 387 -8.68 -4.93 30.31
CA ASP A 387 -7.80 -4.31 31.30
C ASP A 387 -8.49 -3.16 32.03
N GLN A 388 -9.31 -2.37 31.34
CA GLN A 388 -10.14 -1.34 31.99
C GLN A 388 -11.21 -1.94 32.91
N LEU A 389 -11.79 -3.09 32.54
CA LEU A 389 -12.83 -3.77 33.34
C LEU A 389 -12.28 -4.50 34.56
N THR A 390 -11.00 -4.93 34.52
CA THR A 390 -10.35 -5.66 35.61
C THR A 390 -9.56 -4.78 36.58
N ASN A 391 -9.34 -3.50 36.22
CA ASN A 391 -8.72 -2.47 37.07
C ASN A 391 -9.76 -1.59 37.81
N LYS A 392 -11.05 -1.93 37.74
CA LYS A 392 -12.14 -1.40 38.58
C LYS A 392 -12.57 -2.47 39.57
#